data_AF-A0A849GZE1-F1
#
_entry.id   AF-A0A849GZE1-F1
#
_cell.length_a   1.000
_cell.length_b   1.000
_cell.length_c   1.000
_cell.angle_alpha   90.00
_cell.angle_beta   90.00
_cell.angle_gamma   90.00
#
_symmetry.space_group_name_H-M   'P 1'
#
loop_
_entity.id
_entity.type
_entity.pdbx_description
1 polymer ?
#
loop_
_entity_poly.entity_id
_entity_poly.type
_entity_poly.pdbx_seq_one_letter_code
_entity_poly.pdbx_strand_id
1 'polypeptide(L)'
;MNHHVRVTGMSRPLFLIGLALFVFGGPIQGQSVEQASAKKALTVDDYSRWRSISNSAISGDGAWVTFVLRNSNTKQDEANPVLHVLDLAGGDEVEVPDASGGTFSDNSRWIAYQVNPSSEQEGRRDPAQEPEPEESDEGDEDDEEEQLRRVELRNLSTGQVRSWVNIQSFAFSKLS
;
A
#
# COMPACT_ATOMS: atom_id res chain seq x y z
N MET A 1 13.90 -23.77 38.60
CA MET A 1 14.58 -22.72 39.40
C MET A 1 14.78 -21.49 38.54
N ASN A 2 14.43 -20.25 38.85
CA ASN A 2 13.66 -19.61 39.93
C ASN A 2 13.13 -18.31 39.29
N HIS A 3 11.82 -18.15 39.17
CA HIS A 3 11.20 -16.85 38.91
C HIS A 3 11.00 -16.14 40.24
N HIS A 4 11.74 -15.07 40.50
CA HIS A 4 11.32 -14.05 41.47
C HIS A 4 11.95 -12.71 41.10
N VAL A 5 11.16 -11.79 40.54
CA VAL A 5 11.36 -10.37 40.81
C VAL A 5 10.01 -9.81 41.23
N ARG A 6 10.02 -9.25 42.45
CA ARG A 6 8.88 -8.71 43.18
C ARG A 6 8.51 -7.36 42.57
N VAL A 7 7.23 -7.15 42.25
CA VAL A 7 6.70 -5.81 42.00
C VAL A 7 6.35 -5.19 43.35
N THR A 8 7.18 -4.23 43.76
CA THR A 8 7.08 -3.48 45.00
C THR A 8 5.97 -2.43 44.92
N GLY A 9 5.06 -2.46 45.90
CA GLY A 9 4.68 -1.28 46.67
C GLY A 9 3.85 -0.20 45.99
N MET A 10 2.53 -0.38 46.03
CA MET A 10 1.53 0.68 46.03
C MET A 10 1.80 1.68 47.18
N SER A 11 1.92 2.97 46.90
CA SER A 11 1.69 4.03 47.89
C SER A 11 0.81 5.12 47.29
N ARG A 12 -0.44 5.14 47.78
CA ARG A 12 -1.51 6.06 47.41
C ARG A 12 -1.36 7.30 48.30
N PRO A 13 -1.30 8.53 47.78
CA PRO A 13 -1.41 9.69 48.65
C PRO A 13 -2.85 9.84 49.13
N LEU A 14 -3.06 9.71 50.45
CA LEU A 14 -4.27 10.16 51.15
C LEU A 14 -4.45 11.65 50.88
N PHE A 15 -5.56 12.03 50.25
CA PHE A 15 -6.05 13.41 50.30
C PHE A 15 -7.16 13.51 51.33
N LEU A 16 -6.91 14.34 52.35
CA LEU A 16 -7.81 14.67 53.43
C LEU A 16 -9.02 15.46 52.89
N ILE A 17 -10.20 15.06 53.33
CA ILE A 17 -11.50 15.69 53.06
C ILE A 17 -11.58 16.98 53.88
N GLY A 18 -11.63 18.12 53.19
CA GLY A 18 -12.04 19.41 53.75
C GLY A 18 -13.43 19.77 53.26
N LEU A 19 -14.42 19.70 54.16
CA LEU A 19 -15.80 20.13 53.92
C LEU A 19 -15.87 21.67 53.99
N ALA A 20 -16.09 22.32 52.84
CA ALA A 20 -16.43 23.74 52.77
C ALA A 20 -17.75 23.91 52.00
N LEU A 21 -18.80 24.32 52.73
CA LEU A 21 -20.07 24.78 52.17
C LEU A 21 -19.86 26.16 51.54
N PHE A 22 -19.86 26.21 50.21
CA PHE A 22 -19.87 27.47 49.46
C PHE A 22 -21.17 27.54 48.65
N VAL A 23 -22.11 28.34 49.14
CA VAL A 23 -23.29 28.80 48.39
C VAL A 23 -22.81 29.94 47.50
N PHE A 24 -22.64 29.68 46.21
CA PHE A 24 -22.46 30.72 45.20
C PHE A 24 -23.40 30.46 44.02
N GLY A 25 -24.48 31.23 43.97
CA GLY A 25 -25.29 31.40 42.77
C GLY A 25 -24.54 32.31 41.80
N GLY A 26 -23.99 31.73 40.73
CA GLY A 26 -23.42 32.44 39.59
C GLY A 26 -23.96 31.85 38.29
N PRO A 27 -24.13 32.65 37.23
CA PRO A 27 -24.69 32.17 35.97
C PRO A 27 -23.82 31.02 35.43
N ILE A 28 -24.47 29.90 35.13
CA ILE A 28 -23.89 28.76 34.43
C ILE A 28 -23.42 29.28 33.07
N GLN A 29 -22.15 29.64 32.96
CA GLN A 29 -21.52 29.83 31.66
C GLN A 29 -21.48 28.45 31.02
N GLY A 30 -22.31 28.28 29.98
CA GLY A 30 -22.48 27.04 29.26
C GLY A 30 -21.12 26.48 28.87
N GLN A 31 -20.81 25.31 29.40
CA GLN A 31 -19.73 24.51 28.86
C GLN A 31 -20.13 24.19 27.42
N SER A 32 -19.41 24.76 26.45
CA SER A 32 -19.48 24.33 25.08
C SER A 32 -18.98 22.89 25.05
N VAL A 33 -19.90 21.93 25.09
CA VAL A 33 -19.63 20.57 24.66
C VAL A 33 -19.27 20.68 23.19
N GLU A 34 -17.99 20.50 22.86
CA GLU A 34 -17.57 20.24 21.49
C GLU A 34 -18.45 19.09 20.98
N GLN A 35 -19.37 19.40 20.07
CA GLN A 35 -20.12 18.36 19.36
C GLN A 35 -19.08 17.55 18.59
N ALA A 36 -18.74 16.38 19.12
CA ALA A 36 -17.99 15.38 18.39
C ALA A 36 -18.70 15.18 17.05
N SER A 37 -18.01 15.50 15.95
CA SER A 37 -18.57 15.35 14.61
C SER A 37 -19.07 13.93 14.44
N ALA A 38 -20.35 13.78 14.11
CA ALA A 38 -20.95 12.47 13.93
C ALA A 38 -20.23 11.75 12.78
N LYS A 39 -19.69 10.55 13.06
CA LYS A 39 -19.01 9.73 12.06
C LYS A 39 -19.97 9.41 10.90
N LYS A 40 -19.50 9.48 9.66
CA LYS A 40 -20.27 9.08 8.47
C LYS A 40 -20.70 7.62 8.62
N ALA A 41 -21.99 7.34 8.44
CA ALA A 41 -22.48 5.96 8.29
C ALA A 41 -21.96 5.37 6.97
N LEU A 42 -21.47 4.13 7.01
CA LEU A 42 -20.96 3.45 5.81
C LEU A 42 -22.11 3.13 4.84
N THR A 43 -21.91 3.43 3.56
CA THR A 43 -22.79 3.02 2.45
C THR A 43 -22.20 1.80 1.72
N VAL A 44 -22.97 1.18 0.83
CA VAL A 44 -22.47 0.07 -0.02
C VAL A 44 -21.27 0.50 -0.87
N ASP A 45 -21.29 1.73 -1.38
CA ASP A 45 -20.18 2.29 -2.16
C ASP A 45 -18.88 2.44 -1.34
N ASP A 46 -18.97 2.50 -0.01
CA ASP A 46 -17.78 2.63 0.83
C ASP A 46 -16.94 1.34 0.88
N TYR A 47 -17.54 0.18 0.60
CA TYR A 47 -16.86 -1.12 0.68
C TYR A 47 -15.87 -1.34 -0.47
N SER A 48 -16.10 -0.73 -1.65
CA SER A 48 -15.18 -0.82 -2.80
C SER A 48 -13.82 -0.17 -2.50
N ARG A 49 -13.77 0.76 -1.54
CA ARG A 49 -12.56 1.45 -1.09
C ARG A 49 -11.68 0.61 -0.17
N TRP A 50 -12.17 -0.55 0.29
CA TRP A 50 -11.40 -1.42 1.18
C TRP A 50 -10.25 -2.08 0.44
N ARG A 51 -9.05 -1.94 0.99
CA ARG A 51 -7.83 -2.53 0.45
C ARG A 51 -7.43 -3.76 1.25
N SER A 52 -6.98 -4.80 0.56
CA SER A 52 -6.36 -5.98 1.12
C SER A 52 -4.87 -5.96 0.83
N ILE A 53 -4.07 -6.53 1.76
CA ILE A 53 -2.64 -6.79 1.56
C ILE A 53 -2.45 -8.21 1.01
N SER A 54 -1.61 -8.37 -0.01
CA SER A 54 -1.17 -9.68 -0.52
C SER A 54 0.30 -9.66 -0.93
N ASN A 55 0.83 -10.84 -1.32
CA ASN A 55 2.17 -10.99 -1.92
C ASN A 55 3.30 -10.34 -1.11
N SER A 56 3.23 -10.43 0.21
CA SER A 56 4.23 -9.85 1.10
C SER A 56 5.54 -10.64 1.07
N ALA A 57 6.67 -9.95 1.04
CA ALA A 57 8.00 -10.54 1.16
C ALA A 57 8.94 -9.65 1.99
N ILE A 58 9.98 -10.25 2.54
CA ILE A 58 11.07 -9.54 3.25
C ILE A 58 12.39 -9.95 2.59
N SER A 59 13.31 -9.01 2.39
CA SER A 59 14.65 -9.31 1.87
C SER A 59 15.45 -10.19 2.83
N GLY A 60 16.48 -10.87 2.32
CA GLY A 60 17.30 -11.78 3.12
C GLY A 60 18.08 -11.10 4.25
N ASP A 61 18.40 -9.81 4.08
CA ASP A 61 19.02 -8.97 5.12
C ASP A 61 18.00 -8.30 6.06
N GLY A 62 16.70 -8.43 5.79
CA GLY A 62 15.63 -7.81 6.57
C GLY A 62 15.53 -6.29 6.42
N ALA A 63 16.27 -5.66 5.51
CA ALA A 63 16.23 -4.20 5.31
C ALA A 63 15.01 -3.76 4.49
N TRP A 64 14.46 -4.63 3.65
CA TRP A 64 13.38 -4.29 2.73
C TRP A 64 12.16 -5.18 2.94
N VAL A 65 10.99 -4.57 2.82
CA VAL A 65 9.69 -5.25 2.81
C VAL A 65 8.96 -4.90 1.53
N THR A 66 8.26 -5.88 0.97
CA THR A 66 7.24 -5.59 -0.04
C THR A 66 5.88 -6.12 0.37
N PHE A 67 4.85 -5.47 -0.17
CA PHE A 67 3.48 -5.95 -0.13
C PHE A 67 2.67 -5.30 -1.24
N VAL A 68 1.60 -5.96 -1.68
CA VAL A 68 0.67 -5.40 -2.66
C VAL A 68 -0.58 -4.94 -1.94
N LEU A 69 -0.99 -3.69 -2.14
CA LEU A 69 -2.30 -3.18 -1.75
C LEU A 69 -3.23 -3.13 -2.94
N ARG A 70 -4.36 -3.82 -2.86
CA ARG A 70 -5.39 -3.85 -3.92
C ARG A 70 -6.79 -3.72 -3.35
N ASN A 71 -7.71 -3.16 -4.12
CA ASN A 71 -9.12 -3.10 -3.79
C ASN A 71 -9.71 -4.52 -3.74
N SER A 72 -10.49 -4.82 -2.70
CA SER A 72 -10.93 -6.18 -2.38
C SER A 72 -12.37 -6.50 -2.79
N ASN A 73 -13.25 -5.48 -2.80
CA ASN A 73 -14.67 -5.63 -3.14
C ASN A 73 -14.98 -5.03 -4.52
N THR A 74 -14.14 -5.34 -5.50
CA THR A 74 -14.26 -4.87 -6.89
C THR A 74 -13.92 -6.01 -7.84
N LYS A 75 -14.17 -5.83 -9.15
CA LYS A 75 -13.77 -6.82 -10.16
C LYS A 75 -12.25 -6.94 -10.22
N GLN A 76 -11.75 -8.04 -10.78
CA GLN A 76 -10.30 -8.32 -10.76
C GLN A 76 -9.49 -7.29 -11.55
N ASP A 77 -10.02 -6.85 -12.68
CA ASP A 77 -9.50 -5.78 -13.55
C ASP A 77 -9.55 -4.41 -12.88
N GLU A 78 -10.57 -4.14 -12.06
CA GLU A 78 -10.73 -2.87 -11.33
C GLU A 78 -10.01 -2.85 -9.96
N ALA A 79 -9.16 -3.84 -9.69
CA ALA A 79 -8.58 -4.03 -8.36
C ALA A 79 -7.41 -3.10 -8.03
N ASN A 80 -6.87 -2.40 -9.04
CA ASN A 80 -5.84 -1.38 -8.94
C ASN A 80 -4.70 -1.77 -7.96
N PRO A 81 -3.98 -2.87 -8.24
CA PRO A 81 -2.92 -3.33 -7.36
C PRO A 81 -1.77 -2.32 -7.36
N VAL A 82 -1.25 -2.00 -6.19
CA VAL A 82 -0.04 -1.20 -6.03
C VAL A 82 0.97 -2.02 -5.25
N LEU A 83 2.15 -2.24 -5.82
CA LEU A 83 3.27 -2.82 -5.10
C LEU A 83 3.97 -1.74 -4.30
N HIS A 84 4.11 -1.97 -3.00
CA HIS A 84 4.89 -1.15 -2.09
C HIS A 84 6.24 -1.83 -1.87
N VAL A 85 7.33 -1.06 -1.99
CA VAL A 85 8.70 -1.47 -1.67
C VAL A 85 9.24 -0.51 -0.62
N LEU A 86 9.33 -0.99 0.61
CA LEU A 86 9.64 -0.18 1.79
C LEU A 86 11.04 -0.50 2.32
N ASP A 87 11.87 0.53 2.49
CA ASP A 87 13.08 0.49 3.29
C ASP A 87 12.73 0.63 4.77
N LEU A 88 13.05 -0.38 5.58
CA LEU A 88 12.79 -0.36 7.02
C LEU A 88 13.78 0.50 7.81
N ALA A 89 14.95 0.80 7.24
CA ALA A 89 15.97 1.60 7.92
C ALA A 89 15.75 3.10 7.68
N GLY A 90 15.60 3.51 6.42
CA GLY A 90 15.36 4.90 6.04
C GLY A 90 13.89 5.33 6.14
N GLY A 91 12.96 4.39 6.00
CA GLY A 91 11.53 4.67 5.89
C GLY A 91 11.11 5.12 4.47
N ASP A 92 12.03 5.09 3.51
CA ASP A 92 11.73 5.39 2.11
C ASP A 92 10.81 4.32 1.53
N GLU A 93 9.81 4.75 0.77
CA GLU A 93 8.84 3.87 0.15
C GLU A 93 8.73 4.18 -1.34
N VAL A 94 8.69 3.12 -2.14
CA VAL A 94 8.36 3.21 -3.56
C VAL A 94 7.04 2.50 -3.79
N GLU A 95 6.11 3.22 -4.41
CA GLU A 95 4.86 2.67 -4.92
C GLU A 95 4.98 2.42 -6.42
N VAL A 96 4.61 1.22 -6.86
CA VAL A 96 4.54 0.87 -8.28
C VAL A 96 3.08 0.51 -8.60
N PRO A 97 2.35 1.37 -9.33
CA PRO A 97 1.00 1.08 -9.79
C PRO A 97 0.96 -0.12 -10.73
N ASP A 98 -0.18 -0.81 -10.75
CA ASP A 98 -0.48 -1.98 -11.58
C ASP A 98 0.51 -3.14 -11.43
N ALA A 99 1.30 -3.10 -10.35
CA ALA A 99 2.35 -4.06 -10.08
C ALA A 99 1.91 -5.08 -9.04
N SER A 100 2.40 -6.30 -9.24
CA SER A 100 2.13 -7.41 -8.35
C SER A 100 3.32 -8.36 -8.26
N GLY A 101 3.30 -9.20 -7.22
CA GLY A 101 4.42 -10.06 -6.90
C GLY A 101 5.54 -9.28 -6.22
N GLY A 102 6.78 -9.70 -6.46
CA GLY A 102 7.96 -9.18 -5.79
C GLY A 102 8.79 -10.31 -5.23
N THR A 103 9.93 -10.57 -5.87
CA THR A 103 10.91 -11.55 -5.40
C THR A 103 12.22 -10.82 -5.19
N PHE A 104 12.79 -10.95 -3.99
CA PHE A 104 14.11 -10.43 -3.71
C PHE A 104 15.20 -11.35 -4.25
N SER A 105 16.31 -10.74 -4.69
CA SER A 105 17.54 -11.49 -4.93
C SER A 105 18.13 -11.98 -3.61
N ASP A 106 18.85 -13.11 -3.63
CA ASP A 106 19.46 -13.69 -2.43
C ASP A 106 20.44 -12.72 -1.72
N ASN A 107 21.08 -11.81 -2.47
CA ASN A 107 21.97 -10.78 -1.92
C ASN A 107 21.26 -9.49 -1.49
N SER A 108 19.92 -9.46 -1.49
CA SER A 108 19.08 -8.33 -1.05
C SER A 108 19.35 -7.00 -1.77
N ARG A 109 19.98 -7.02 -2.95
CA ARG A 109 20.27 -5.82 -3.74
C ARG A 109 19.22 -5.49 -4.79
N TRP A 110 18.43 -6.48 -5.19
CA TRP A 110 17.50 -6.37 -6.29
C TRP A 110 16.15 -6.96 -5.93
N ILE A 111 15.11 -6.41 -6.54
CA ILE A 111 13.79 -6.99 -6.56
C ILE A 111 13.30 -7.09 -8.00
N ALA A 112 12.65 -8.20 -8.34
CA ALA A 112 11.94 -8.36 -9.60
C ALA A 112 10.43 -8.50 -9.35
N TYR A 113 9.62 -7.81 -10.15
CA TYR A 113 8.16 -7.79 -10.05
C TYR A 113 7.51 -7.66 -11.43
N GLN A 114 6.21 -7.94 -11.50
CA GLN A 114 5.45 -7.84 -12.74
C GLN A 114 4.57 -6.59 -12.70
N VAL A 115 4.54 -5.86 -13.81
CA VAL A 115 3.64 -4.72 -14.03
C VAL A 115 2.67 -5.10 -15.13
N ASN A 116 1.38 -4.97 -14.85
CA ASN A 116 0.31 -5.19 -15.81
C ASN A 116 -0.04 -3.88 -16.52
N PRO A 117 -0.64 -3.92 -17.73
CA PRO A 117 -1.24 -2.74 -18.30
C PRO A 117 -2.36 -2.19 -17.41
N SER A 118 -2.50 -0.86 -17.37
CA SER A 118 -3.55 -0.20 -16.61
C SER A 118 -4.93 -0.45 -17.21
N SER A 119 -5.91 -0.83 -16.39
CA SER A 119 -7.30 -1.05 -16.78
C SER A 119 -8.05 0.22 -17.23
N GLU A 120 -7.61 1.40 -16.79
CA GLU A 120 -8.28 2.69 -17.04
C GLU A 120 -8.38 3.10 -18.53
N GLN A 121 -7.64 2.45 -19.43
CA GLN A 121 -7.67 2.73 -20.88
C GLN A 121 -8.32 1.64 -21.74
N GLU A 122 -8.50 0.42 -21.22
CA GLU A 122 -9.21 -0.63 -21.95
C GLU A 122 -10.70 -0.30 -22.15
N GLY A 123 -11.30 0.48 -21.25
CA GLY A 123 -12.68 0.98 -21.38
C GLY A 123 -12.89 2.07 -22.45
N ARG A 124 -11.83 2.54 -23.13
CA ARG A 124 -11.93 3.48 -24.28
C ARG A 124 -11.79 2.80 -25.64
N ARG A 125 -11.61 1.48 -25.69
CA ARG A 125 -11.73 0.74 -26.96
C ARG A 125 -13.20 0.49 -27.22
N ASP A 126 -13.86 1.46 -27.83
CA ASP A 126 -15.19 1.26 -28.42
C ASP A 126 -15.08 0.16 -29.50
N PRO A 127 -15.83 -0.96 -29.42
CA PRO A 127 -15.82 -2.00 -30.45
C PRO A 127 -16.40 -1.54 -31.81
N ALA A 128 -16.73 -0.26 -31.94
CA ALA A 128 -17.21 0.37 -33.18
C ALA A 128 -16.08 1.02 -34.01
N GLN A 129 -14.84 1.06 -33.52
CA GLN A 129 -13.66 1.36 -34.34
C GLN A 129 -12.98 0.05 -34.73
N GLU A 130 -13.64 -0.70 -35.61
CA GLU A 130 -12.93 -1.57 -36.53
C GLU A 130 -12.06 -0.66 -37.40
N PRO A 131 -10.72 -0.83 -37.45
CA PRO A 131 -9.90 -0.01 -38.31
C PRO A 131 -10.30 -0.28 -39.77
N GLU A 132 -10.91 0.70 -40.42
CA GLU A 132 -10.98 0.68 -41.88
C GLU A 132 -9.55 0.65 -42.43
N PRO A 133 -9.26 -0.18 -43.46
CA PRO A 133 -7.92 -0.27 -43.99
C PRO A 133 -7.65 0.97 -44.83
N GLU A 134 -7.18 2.04 -44.19
CA GLU A 134 -6.59 3.16 -44.91
C GLU A 134 -5.07 2.97 -45.01
N GLU A 135 -4.59 3.05 -46.25
CA GLU A 135 -3.19 2.93 -46.61
C GLU A 135 -2.35 4.07 -46.03
N SER A 136 -1.19 3.70 -45.48
CA SER A 136 0.00 4.51 -45.17
C SER A 136 -0.13 5.67 -44.18
N ASP A 137 0.47 5.49 -43.01
CA ASP A 137 1.69 6.24 -42.69
C ASP A 137 2.59 5.43 -41.74
N GLU A 138 3.89 5.46 -42.00
CA GLU A 138 4.92 4.85 -41.16
C GLU A 138 5.02 5.62 -39.83
N GLY A 139 4.55 5.04 -38.73
CA GLY A 139 4.91 5.52 -37.38
C GLY A 139 3.79 5.42 -36.36
N ASP A 140 3.47 4.19 -35.92
CA ASP A 140 2.70 3.93 -34.68
C ASP A 140 3.11 2.58 -34.05
N GLU A 141 4.36 2.13 -34.26
CA GLU A 141 4.85 0.89 -33.62
C GLU A 141 5.34 1.11 -32.17
N ASP A 142 5.50 2.37 -31.74
CA ASP A 142 6.09 2.71 -30.43
C ASP A 142 5.04 2.80 -29.29
N ASP A 143 3.77 3.11 -29.58
CA ASP A 143 2.72 3.32 -28.55
C ASP A 143 2.02 2.02 -28.09
N GLU A 144 2.21 0.92 -28.83
CA GLU A 144 1.68 -0.40 -28.47
C GLU A 144 2.58 -1.14 -27.45
N GLU A 145 3.89 -0.86 -27.44
CA GLU A 145 4.84 -1.50 -26.52
C GLU A 145 4.64 -1.06 -25.05
N GLU A 146 4.11 0.14 -24.80
CA GLU A 146 3.85 0.65 -23.45
C GLU A 146 2.71 -0.07 -22.72
N GLN A 147 1.87 -0.82 -23.45
CA GLN A 147 0.66 -1.47 -22.94
C GLN A 147 0.82 -2.98 -22.74
N LEU A 148 2.03 -3.51 -22.86
CA LEU A 148 2.29 -4.92 -22.60
C LEU A 148 2.64 -5.15 -21.14
N ARG A 149 2.17 -6.28 -20.63
CA ARG A 149 2.66 -6.83 -19.37
C ARG A 149 4.18 -6.94 -19.44
N ARG A 150 4.84 -6.40 -18.42
CA ARG A 150 6.30 -6.35 -18.33
C ARG A 150 6.79 -6.86 -16.99
N VAL A 151 8.04 -7.29 -16.97
CA VAL A 151 8.78 -7.60 -15.75
C VAL A 151 9.80 -6.49 -15.53
N GLU A 152 9.86 -5.97 -14.32
CA GLU A 152 10.82 -4.96 -13.92
C GLU A 152 11.79 -5.52 -12.89
N LEU A 153 13.07 -5.18 -13.03
CA LEU A 153 14.13 -5.44 -12.07
C LEU A 153 14.60 -4.09 -11.52
N ARG A 154 14.40 -3.89 -10.21
CA ARG A 154 14.77 -2.65 -9.50
C ARG A 154 15.96 -2.89 -8.59
N ASN A 155 16.94 -2.00 -8.67
CA ASN A 155 18.01 -1.88 -7.68
C ASN A 155 17.46 -1.20 -6.43
N LEU A 156 17.58 -1.84 -5.28
CA LEU A 156 17.00 -1.33 -4.04
C LEU A 156 17.78 -0.12 -3.48
N SER A 157 19.10 -0.08 -3.66
CA SER A 157 19.93 1.03 -3.18
C SER A 157 19.90 2.28 -4.07
N THR A 158 19.74 2.12 -5.38
CA THR A 158 19.84 3.23 -6.34
C THR A 158 18.50 3.60 -6.99
N GLY A 159 17.49 2.76 -6.85
CA GLY A 159 16.21 2.90 -7.55
C GLY A 159 16.27 2.64 -9.05
N GLN A 160 17.43 2.28 -9.63
CA GLN A 160 17.55 2.01 -11.06
C GLN A 160 16.66 0.83 -11.46
N VAL A 161 15.89 0.98 -12.54
CA VAL A 161 14.98 -0.04 -13.08
C VAL A 161 15.43 -0.50 -14.46
N ARG A 162 15.25 -1.79 -14.73
CA ARG A 162 15.29 -2.39 -16.08
C ARG A 162 13.96 -3.09 -16.33
N SER A 163 13.49 -3.07 -17.57
CA SER A 163 12.19 -3.61 -17.96
C SER A 163 12.33 -4.55 -19.16
N TRP A 164 11.49 -5.58 -19.19
CA TRP A 164 11.36 -6.52 -20.31
C TRP A 164 9.89 -6.88 -20.53
N VAL A 165 9.45 -6.82 -21.79
CA VAL A 165 8.12 -7.27 -22.23
C VAL A 165 8.14 -8.75 -22.62
N ASN A 166 6.96 -9.37 -22.77
CA ASN A 166 6.81 -10.75 -23.23
C ASN A 166 7.53 -11.81 -22.36
N ILE A 167 7.70 -11.53 -21.06
CA ILE A 167 8.31 -12.44 -20.10
C ILE A 167 7.23 -13.27 -19.39
N GLN A 168 7.28 -14.59 -19.56
CA GLN A 168 6.36 -15.54 -18.93
C GLN A 168 6.73 -15.85 -17.47
N SER A 169 8.02 -15.92 -17.16
CA SER A 169 8.51 -16.20 -15.81
C SER A 169 9.93 -15.68 -15.62
N PHE A 170 10.32 -15.48 -14.36
CA PHE A 170 11.66 -15.08 -13.96
C PHE A 170 12.04 -15.75 -12.63
N ALA A 171 13.34 -15.86 -12.37
CA ALA A 171 13.87 -16.32 -11.10
C ALA A 171 15.26 -15.72 -10.85
N PHE A 172 15.60 -15.55 -9.57
CA PHE A 172 16.99 -15.30 -9.20
C PHE A 172 17.74 -16.62 -9.06
N SER A 173 18.98 -16.66 -9.59
CA SER A 173 19.91 -17.74 -9.29
C SER A 173 20.20 -17.79 -7.80
N LYS A 174 20.31 -18.99 -7.25
CA LYS A 174 20.78 -19.17 -5.87
C LYS A 174 22.27 -18.89 -5.76
N LEU A 175 22.67 -18.21 -4.68
CA LEU A 175 24.08 -18.11 -4.34
C LEU A 175 24.56 -19.51 -3.92
N SER A 176 25.58 -20.04 -4.62
CA SER A 176 26.21 -21.33 -4.30
C SER A 176 27.19 -21.23 -3.14
#